data_AF-A0A210Q8M0-F1
#
_entry.id   AF-A0A210Q8M0-F1
#
_cell.length_a   1.000
_cell.length_b   1.000
_cell.length_c   1.000
_cell.angle_alpha   90.00
_cell.angle_beta   90.00
_cell.angle_gamma   90.00
#
_symmetry.space_group_name_H-M   'P 1'
#
loop_
_entity.id
_entity.type
_entity.pdbx_description
1 polymer ?
#
loop_
_entity_poly.entity_id
_entity_poly.type
_entity_poly.pdbx_seq_one_letter_code
_entity_poly.pdbx_strand_id
1 'polypeptide(L)'
;MESNTEPGNIRNMESDMEPRNIRNMESDMEPGKIRNTESNMEPGNIRNMERYMEPGNIRKTESNMEPGNIRNMESDMEPRNIRNMESDMEPGKIRNTERYMEPGNIRNTESNMEPGNIRNTESNMEPGDIRNTESNMEPGNIRNTESNVEPGNIRNMESNMEPGNIKQQGRQH
;
A
#
# COMPACT_ATOMS: atom_id res chain seq x y z
N MET A 1 4.85 6.70 16.88
CA MET A 1 3.92 7.82 16.60
C MET A 1 2.62 7.13 16.27
N GLU A 2 1.56 7.51 16.96
CA GLU A 2 0.21 6.99 16.79
C GLU A 2 -0.66 8.20 16.42
N SER A 3 -1.49 8.07 15.40
CA SER A 3 -2.45 9.10 14.99
C SER A 3 -3.80 8.44 14.69
N ASN A 4 -4.83 8.82 15.43
CA ASN A 4 -6.19 8.30 15.26
C ASN A 4 -7.12 9.45 14.85
N THR A 5 -7.96 9.23 13.84
CA THR A 5 -8.89 10.26 13.34
C THR A 5 -10.35 9.79 13.49
N GLU A 6 -11.19 10.62 14.13
CA GLU A 6 -12.60 10.31 14.48
C GLU A 6 -13.59 10.33 13.27
N PRO A 7 -14.80 9.75 13.43
CA PRO A 7 -15.81 9.68 12.37
C PRO A 7 -16.29 11.05 11.90
N GLY A 8 -15.95 11.43 10.67
CA GLY A 8 -16.39 12.69 10.06
C GLY A 8 -16.13 12.80 8.56
N ASN A 9 -16.51 13.96 7.98
CA ASN A 9 -16.12 14.30 6.61
C ASN A 9 -14.80 15.08 6.64
N ILE A 10 -13.72 14.45 6.19
CA ILE A 10 -12.40 15.05 6.07
C ILE A 10 -12.24 15.62 4.66
N ARG A 11 -11.88 16.90 4.57
CA ARG A 11 -11.60 17.53 3.27
C ARG A 11 -10.21 17.15 2.77
N ASN A 12 -9.19 17.46 3.56
CA ASN A 12 -7.80 17.16 3.24
C ASN A 12 -7.15 16.58 4.49
N MET A 13 -6.26 15.62 4.28
CA MET A 13 -5.34 15.10 5.27
C MET A 13 -3.97 15.03 4.59
N GLU A 14 -2.95 15.52 5.27
CA GLU A 14 -1.60 15.65 4.73
C GLU A 14 -0.61 15.31 5.83
N SER A 15 0.41 14.50 5.52
CA SER A 15 1.46 14.12 6.47
C SER A 15 2.80 13.94 5.78
N ASP A 16 3.81 14.67 6.24
CA ASP A 16 5.20 14.55 5.76
C ASP A 16 6.12 14.16 6.92
N MET A 17 6.96 13.13 6.73
CA MET A 17 7.82 12.60 7.80
C MET A 17 9.22 12.18 7.32
N GLU A 18 10.28 12.79 7.90
CA GLU A 18 11.70 12.45 7.64
C GLU A 18 12.51 11.93 8.87
N PRO A 19 12.00 11.02 9.73
CA PRO A 19 12.73 10.59 10.93
C PRO A 19 13.83 9.56 10.62
N ARG A 20 15.01 9.69 11.24
CA ARG A 20 16.17 8.84 10.93
C ARG A 20 16.06 7.36 11.36
N ASN A 21 15.38 7.07 12.47
CA ASN A 21 15.21 5.69 12.96
C ASN A 21 13.90 5.58 13.75
N ILE A 22 12.93 4.87 13.19
CA ILE A 22 11.67 4.58 13.86
C ILE A 22 11.67 3.13 14.33
N ARG A 23 11.29 2.92 15.60
CA ARG A 23 11.00 1.56 16.07
C ARG A 23 9.63 1.14 15.55
N ASN A 24 8.59 1.85 15.97
CA ASN A 24 7.21 1.54 15.60
C ASN A 24 6.53 2.80 15.07
N MET A 25 5.80 2.63 13.98
CA MET A 25 4.91 3.62 13.39
C MET A 25 3.57 2.93 13.17
N GLU A 26 2.51 3.54 13.66
CA GLU A 26 1.17 3.00 13.62
C GLU A 26 0.21 4.13 13.26
N SER A 27 -0.74 3.86 12.37
CA SER A 27 -1.75 4.85 11.98
C SER A 27 -3.07 4.16 11.68
N ASP A 28 -4.13 4.59 12.37
CA ASP A 28 -5.47 4.04 12.22
C ASP A 28 -6.46 5.14 11.84
N MET A 29 -7.28 4.87 10.80
CA MET A 29 -8.19 5.88 10.25
C MET A 29 -9.56 5.30 9.88
N GLU A 30 -10.62 5.78 10.54
CA GLU A 30 -12.02 5.39 10.28
C GLU A 30 -12.97 6.57 9.94
N PRO A 31 -12.62 7.49 9.03
CA PRO A 31 -13.51 8.61 8.72
C PRO A 31 -14.67 8.22 7.79
N GLY A 32 -15.82 8.85 7.96
CA GLY A 32 -16.97 8.59 7.10
C GLY A 32 -16.74 8.92 5.61
N LYS A 33 -16.07 10.05 5.31
CA LYS A 33 -15.66 10.40 3.94
C LYS A 33 -14.36 11.20 3.96
N ILE A 34 -13.48 10.89 3.02
CA ILE A 34 -12.26 11.64 2.74
C ILE A 34 -12.33 12.17 1.31
N ARG A 35 -12.06 13.46 1.13
CA ARG A 35 -11.90 14.01 -0.22
C ARG A 35 -10.47 13.79 -0.74
N ASN A 36 -9.46 14.20 0.00
CA ASN A 36 -8.06 14.01 -0.37
C ASN A 36 -7.23 13.55 0.84
N THR A 37 -6.33 12.59 0.62
CA THR A 37 -5.24 12.21 1.53
C THR A 37 -3.92 12.26 0.76
N GLU A 38 -2.92 12.88 1.35
CA GLU A 38 -1.56 12.97 0.82
C GLU A 38 -0.58 12.57 1.94
N SER A 39 0.41 11.73 1.63
CA SER A 39 1.37 11.25 2.62
C SER A 39 2.75 11.04 2.00
N ASN A 40 3.76 11.74 2.51
CA ASN A 40 5.16 11.53 2.14
C ASN A 40 5.99 11.04 3.32
N MET A 41 6.82 10.01 3.12
CA MET A 41 7.70 9.49 4.17
C MET A 41 9.09 9.14 3.66
N GLU A 42 10.12 9.77 4.23
CA GLU A 42 11.54 9.52 3.93
C GLU A 42 12.38 9.14 5.18
N PRO A 43 12.00 8.10 5.96
CA PRO A 43 12.76 7.76 7.15
C PRO A 43 14.00 6.93 6.84
N GLY A 44 15.06 7.11 7.65
CA GLY A 44 16.31 6.36 7.46
C GLY A 44 16.14 4.84 7.66
N ASN A 45 15.46 4.42 8.71
CA ASN A 45 15.10 3.02 8.96
C ASN A 45 13.81 2.89 9.77
N ILE A 46 12.99 1.89 9.44
CA ILE A 46 11.80 1.50 10.19
C ILE A 46 11.90 0.03 10.61
N ARG A 47 11.60 -0.26 11.86
CA ARG A 47 11.44 -1.64 12.31
C ARG A 47 10.05 -2.16 11.95
N ASN A 48 9.01 -1.56 12.50
CA ASN A 48 7.63 -1.95 12.25
C ASN A 48 6.85 -0.72 11.78
N MET A 49 6.10 -0.91 10.70
CA MET A 49 5.09 0.02 10.22
C MET A 49 3.79 -0.76 10.11
N GLU A 50 2.75 -0.27 10.76
CA GLU A 50 1.39 -0.81 10.75
C GLU A 50 0.47 0.32 10.31
N ARG A 51 -0.45 0.05 9.37
CA ARG A 51 -1.45 1.02 8.93
C ARG A 51 -2.80 0.37 8.73
N TYR A 52 -3.83 0.94 9.35
CA TYR A 52 -5.22 0.54 9.17
C TYR A 52 -6.04 1.71 8.60
N MET A 53 -6.82 1.44 7.55
CA MET A 53 -7.74 2.42 6.97
C MET A 53 -9.10 1.83 6.63
N GLU A 54 -10.15 2.27 7.32
CA GLU A 54 -11.55 1.90 7.05
C GLU A 54 -12.46 3.11 6.77
N PRO A 55 -12.18 3.95 5.75
CA PRO A 55 -13.03 5.08 5.46
C PRO A 55 -14.27 4.69 4.66
N GLY A 56 -15.39 5.36 4.94
CA GLY A 56 -16.63 5.09 4.21
C GLY A 56 -16.53 5.42 2.70
N ASN A 57 -15.83 6.50 2.31
CA ASN A 57 -15.49 6.76 0.91
C ASN A 57 -14.22 7.60 0.80
N ILE A 58 -13.36 7.30 -0.17
CA ILE A 58 -12.20 8.11 -0.53
C ILE A 58 -12.30 8.58 -1.97
N ARG A 59 -12.09 9.88 -2.20
CA ARG A 59 -12.06 10.42 -3.56
C ARG A 59 -10.66 10.37 -4.18
N LYS A 60 -9.62 10.72 -3.44
CA LYS A 60 -8.22 10.71 -3.88
C LYS A 60 -7.31 10.34 -2.72
N THR A 61 -6.37 9.44 -2.99
CA THR A 61 -5.24 9.11 -2.12
C THR A 61 -3.98 9.14 -2.95
N GLU A 62 -2.99 9.86 -2.49
CA GLU A 62 -1.64 9.94 -3.06
C GLU A 62 -0.66 9.64 -1.91
N SER A 63 0.27 8.69 -2.09
CA SER A 63 1.22 8.31 -1.04
C SER A 63 2.59 7.95 -1.63
N ASN A 64 3.64 8.62 -1.12
CA ASN A 64 5.02 8.35 -1.49
C ASN A 64 5.82 7.90 -0.26
N MET A 65 6.62 6.84 -0.41
CA MET A 65 7.48 6.35 0.67
C MET A 65 8.86 5.94 0.17
N GLU A 66 9.90 6.59 0.67
CA GLU A 66 11.30 6.35 0.33
C GLU A 66 12.18 6.00 1.56
N PRO A 67 11.85 4.96 2.34
CA PRO A 67 12.62 4.65 3.53
C PRO A 67 13.92 3.91 3.18
N GLY A 68 15.00 4.18 3.93
CA GLY A 68 16.27 3.47 3.71
C GLY A 68 16.16 1.95 3.91
N ASN A 69 15.49 1.50 4.98
CA ASN A 69 15.12 0.08 5.17
C ASN A 69 13.83 -0.06 5.99
N ILE A 70 13.02 -1.07 5.66
CA ILE A 70 11.87 -1.52 6.45
C ILE A 70 12.07 -2.99 6.84
N ARG A 71 11.90 -3.33 8.13
CA ARG A 71 11.90 -4.74 8.53
C ARG A 71 10.54 -5.38 8.31
N ASN A 72 9.49 -4.81 8.87
CA ASN A 72 8.13 -5.30 8.75
C ASN A 72 7.23 -4.12 8.35
N MET A 73 6.40 -4.35 7.34
CA MET A 73 5.32 -3.46 6.92
C MET A 73 4.05 -4.28 6.87
N GLU A 74 3.03 -3.82 7.56
CA GLU A 74 1.68 -4.37 7.54
C GLU A 74 0.71 -3.24 7.18
N SER A 75 -0.25 -3.52 6.31
CA SER A 75 -1.21 -2.53 5.86
C SER A 75 -2.53 -3.17 5.50
N ASP A 76 -3.59 -2.67 6.12
CA ASP A 76 -4.97 -3.09 5.92
C ASP A 76 -5.80 -1.91 5.45
N MET A 77 -6.56 -2.10 4.36
CA MET A 77 -7.48 -1.09 3.85
C MET A 77 -8.83 -1.68 3.46
N GLU A 78 -9.90 -1.20 4.11
CA GLU A 78 -11.28 -1.66 3.93
C GLU A 78 -12.28 -0.52 3.59
N PRO A 79 -12.02 0.32 2.57
CA PRO A 79 -12.95 1.38 2.23
C PRO A 79 -14.15 0.88 1.43
N ARG A 80 -15.36 1.41 1.68
CA ARG A 80 -16.51 1.03 0.82
C ARG A 80 -16.31 1.45 -0.64
N ASN A 81 -15.70 2.61 -0.90
CA ASN A 81 -15.38 3.06 -2.25
C ASN A 81 -14.10 3.89 -2.30
N ILE A 82 -13.24 3.58 -3.28
CA ILE A 82 -12.10 4.41 -3.70
C ILE A 82 -12.35 4.86 -5.14
N ARG A 83 -12.20 6.17 -5.40
CA ARG A 83 -12.20 6.67 -6.79
C ARG A 83 -10.83 6.59 -7.43
N ASN A 84 -9.83 7.22 -6.81
CA ASN A 84 -8.46 7.24 -7.31
C ASN A 84 -7.52 6.96 -6.14
N MET A 85 -6.59 6.04 -6.35
CA MET A 85 -5.48 5.76 -5.45
C MET A 85 -4.20 5.71 -6.28
N GLU A 86 -3.19 6.41 -5.79
CA GLU A 86 -1.84 6.46 -6.37
C GLU A 86 -0.86 6.21 -5.23
N SER A 87 0.09 5.29 -5.43
CA SER A 87 1.08 4.95 -4.42
C SER A 87 2.41 4.60 -5.03
N ASP A 88 3.45 5.31 -4.60
CA ASP A 88 4.84 5.05 -4.96
C ASP A 88 5.64 4.63 -3.73
N MET A 89 6.45 3.58 -3.90
CA MET A 89 7.31 3.05 -2.85
C MET A 89 8.70 2.68 -3.35
N GLU A 90 9.72 3.39 -2.87
CA GLU A 90 11.13 3.18 -3.23
C GLU A 90 12.04 2.86 -2.02
N PRO A 91 11.76 1.78 -1.26
CA PRO A 91 12.58 1.47 -0.10
C PRO A 91 13.90 0.82 -0.50
N GLY A 92 14.99 1.19 0.17
CA GLY A 92 16.30 0.56 -0.08
C GLY A 92 16.28 -0.96 0.14
N LYS A 93 15.60 -1.43 1.20
CA LYS A 93 15.31 -2.85 1.46
C LYS A 93 14.03 -3.04 2.25
N ILE A 94 13.26 -4.05 1.88
CA ILE A 94 12.16 -4.60 2.67
C ILE A 94 12.44 -6.05 3.03
N ARG A 95 12.21 -6.41 4.30
CA ARG A 95 12.31 -7.80 4.73
C ARG A 95 10.96 -8.52 4.66
N ASN A 96 9.92 -8.00 5.28
CA ASN A 96 8.59 -8.58 5.26
C ASN A 96 7.56 -7.48 4.92
N THR A 97 6.65 -7.80 4.02
CA THR A 97 5.47 -6.98 3.70
C THR A 97 4.25 -7.87 3.70
N GLU A 98 3.23 -7.45 4.42
CA GLU A 98 1.89 -8.05 4.40
C GLU A 98 0.90 -6.93 4.05
N ARG A 99 0.02 -7.17 3.07
CA ARG A 99 -0.99 -6.19 2.66
C ARG A 99 -2.33 -6.86 2.42
N TYR A 100 -3.38 -6.29 3.01
CA TYR A 100 -4.74 -6.72 2.81
C TYR A 100 -5.58 -5.54 2.32
N MET A 101 -6.36 -5.76 1.25
CA MET A 101 -7.24 -4.77 0.67
C MET A 101 -8.61 -5.38 0.36
N GLU A 102 -9.65 -4.94 1.07
CA GLU A 102 -11.04 -5.39 0.87
C GLU A 102 -11.99 -4.21 0.56
N PRO A 103 -11.81 -3.49 -0.56
CA PRO A 103 -12.67 -2.38 -0.89
C PRO A 103 -13.96 -2.83 -1.58
N GLY A 104 -15.08 -2.17 -1.24
CA GLY A 104 -16.34 -2.43 -1.94
C GLY A 104 -16.27 -2.15 -3.44
N ASN A 105 -15.72 -0.99 -3.83
CA ASN A 105 -15.42 -0.66 -5.23
C ASN A 105 -14.16 0.18 -5.39
N ILE A 106 -13.36 -0.12 -6.41
CA ILE A 106 -12.25 0.70 -6.89
C ILE A 106 -12.54 1.15 -8.33
N ARG A 107 -12.36 2.46 -8.59
CA ARG A 107 -12.44 2.98 -9.96
C ARG A 107 -11.08 3.01 -10.65
N ASN A 108 -10.08 3.66 -10.08
CA ASN A 108 -8.73 3.73 -10.63
C ASN A 108 -7.72 3.51 -9.49
N THR A 109 -6.77 2.63 -9.71
CA THR A 109 -5.59 2.47 -8.86
C THR A 109 -4.34 2.44 -9.73
N GLU A 110 -3.32 3.17 -9.31
CA GLU A 110 -1.97 3.14 -9.87
C GLU A 110 -0.99 2.89 -8.72
N SER A 111 -0.05 1.97 -8.90
CA SER A 111 0.95 1.68 -7.88
C SER A 111 2.30 1.37 -8.52
N ASN A 112 3.34 2.04 -8.06
CA ASN A 112 4.72 1.72 -8.42
C ASN A 112 5.50 1.30 -7.18
N MET A 113 6.32 0.26 -7.33
CA MET A 113 7.20 -0.20 -6.25
C MET A 113 8.58 -0.54 -6.81
N GLU A 114 9.60 0.20 -6.38
CA GLU A 114 10.99 0.06 -6.82
C GLU A 114 11.95 -0.23 -5.65
N PRO A 115 11.81 -1.37 -4.96
CA PRO A 115 12.63 -1.66 -3.81
C PRO A 115 13.98 -2.22 -4.22
N GLY A 116 15.06 -1.77 -3.57
CA GLY A 116 16.38 -2.33 -3.84
C GLY A 116 16.45 -3.85 -3.57
N ASN A 117 15.78 -4.33 -2.51
CA ASN A 117 15.61 -5.76 -2.25
C ASN A 117 14.32 -6.05 -1.46
N ILE A 118 13.61 -7.12 -1.83
CA ILE A 118 12.51 -7.74 -1.09
C ILE A 118 12.92 -9.15 -0.65
N ARG A 119 12.59 -9.52 0.60
CA ARG A 119 12.72 -10.92 1.04
C ARG A 119 11.40 -11.67 1.03
N ASN A 120 10.38 -11.20 1.71
CA ASN A 120 9.07 -11.83 1.77
C ASN A 120 7.99 -10.78 1.52
N THR A 121 7.04 -11.10 0.65
CA THR A 121 5.85 -10.29 0.42
C THR A 121 4.64 -11.22 0.34
N GLU A 122 3.59 -10.86 1.06
CA GLU A 122 2.27 -11.44 0.95
C GLU A 122 1.26 -10.31 0.69
N SER A 123 0.35 -10.54 -0.25
CA SER A 123 -0.68 -9.57 -0.56
C SER A 123 -2.00 -10.23 -0.92
N ASN A 124 -3.07 -9.82 -0.25
CA ASN A 124 -4.43 -10.27 -0.54
C ASN A 124 -5.30 -9.07 -0.96
N MET A 125 -6.06 -9.24 -2.03
CA MET A 125 -6.97 -8.22 -2.54
C MET A 125 -8.33 -8.84 -2.86
N GLU A 126 -9.39 -8.42 -2.17
CA GLU A 126 -10.76 -8.96 -2.31
C GLU A 126 -11.77 -7.84 -2.60
N PRO A 127 -11.70 -7.19 -3.79
CA PRO A 127 -12.56 -6.07 -4.10
C PRO A 127 -13.90 -6.54 -4.69
N GLY A 128 -14.99 -5.82 -4.36
CA GLY A 128 -16.28 -6.06 -5.01
C GLY A 128 -16.23 -5.82 -6.52
N ASP A 129 -15.87 -4.60 -6.94
CA ASP A 129 -15.61 -4.27 -8.35
C ASP A 129 -14.32 -3.43 -8.52
N ILE A 130 -13.52 -3.75 -9.53
CA ILE A 130 -12.42 -2.92 -10.05
C ILE A 130 -12.73 -2.48 -11.48
N ARG A 131 -12.56 -1.19 -11.77
CA ARG A 131 -12.62 -0.70 -13.16
C ARG A 131 -11.27 -0.67 -13.84
N ASN A 132 -10.31 0.06 -13.30
CA ASN A 132 -8.96 0.19 -13.87
C ASN A 132 -7.93 0.03 -12.75
N THR A 133 -6.96 -0.84 -12.97
CA THR A 133 -5.78 -0.98 -12.12
C THR A 133 -4.54 -1.05 -12.99
N GLU A 134 -3.52 -0.29 -12.62
CA GLU A 134 -2.17 -0.36 -13.15
C GLU A 134 -1.20 -0.58 -11.99
N SER A 135 -0.26 -1.52 -12.15
CA SER A 135 0.77 -1.75 -11.14
C SER A 135 2.11 -2.09 -11.76
N ASN A 136 3.16 -1.38 -11.37
CA ASN A 136 4.53 -1.65 -11.77
C ASN A 136 5.38 -2.04 -10.56
N MET A 137 6.21 -3.06 -10.71
CA MET A 137 7.13 -3.52 -9.66
C MET A 137 8.52 -3.79 -10.26
N GLU A 138 9.52 -3.01 -9.85
CA GLU A 138 10.91 -3.10 -10.35
C GLU A 138 11.94 -3.36 -9.22
N PRO A 139 11.96 -4.56 -8.64
CA PRO A 139 12.83 -4.86 -7.52
C PRO A 139 14.21 -5.33 -7.97
N GLY A 140 15.25 -4.85 -7.29
CA GLY A 140 16.61 -5.32 -7.54
C GLY A 140 16.79 -6.83 -7.27
N ASN A 141 16.24 -7.34 -6.16
CA ASN A 141 16.14 -8.77 -5.90
C ASN A 141 14.87 -9.12 -5.12
N ILE A 142 14.22 -10.24 -5.47
CA ILE A 142 13.10 -10.84 -4.74
C ILE A 142 13.48 -12.25 -4.30
N ARG A 143 13.11 -12.63 -3.08
CA ARG A 143 13.16 -14.03 -2.64
C ARG A 143 11.78 -14.69 -2.72
N ASN A 144 10.88 -14.37 -1.81
CA ASN A 144 9.57 -15.02 -1.70
C ASN A 144 8.44 -14.01 -1.91
N THR A 145 7.45 -14.40 -2.71
CA THR A 145 6.26 -13.59 -2.98
C THR A 145 5.05 -14.49 -3.10
N GLU A 146 4.00 -14.15 -2.38
CA GLU A 146 2.67 -14.76 -2.46
C GLU A 146 1.65 -13.64 -2.69
N SER A 147 0.69 -13.89 -3.57
CA SER A 147 -0.39 -12.95 -3.85
C SER A 147 -1.68 -13.69 -4.14
N ASN A 148 -2.77 -13.26 -3.52
CA ASN A 148 -4.12 -13.70 -3.84
C ASN A 148 -4.98 -12.49 -4.26
N VAL A 149 -5.80 -12.67 -5.31
CA VAL A 149 -6.69 -11.62 -5.82
C VAL A 149 -8.04 -12.25 -6.15
N GLU A 150 -9.07 -11.95 -5.38
CA GLU A 150 -10.43 -12.50 -5.53
C GLU A 150 -11.46 -11.39 -5.78
N PRO A 151 -11.53 -10.84 -7.01
CA PRO A 151 -12.42 -9.75 -7.35
C PRO A 151 -13.82 -10.27 -7.73
N GLY A 152 -14.87 -9.52 -7.36
CA GLY A 152 -16.21 -9.76 -7.89
C GLY A 152 -16.30 -9.49 -9.39
N ASN A 153 -15.82 -8.32 -9.85
CA ASN A 153 -15.62 -8.03 -11.28
C ASN A 153 -14.37 -7.16 -11.52
N ILE A 154 -13.64 -7.43 -12.61
CA ILE A 154 -12.57 -6.56 -13.14
C ILE A 154 -12.89 -6.18 -14.58
N ARG A 155 -12.72 -4.89 -14.93
CA ARG A 155 -12.83 -4.44 -16.33
C ARG A 155 -11.48 -4.36 -17.03
N ASN A 156 -10.53 -3.61 -16.48
CA ASN A 156 -9.20 -3.41 -17.04
C ASN A 156 -8.15 -3.57 -15.94
N MET A 157 -7.11 -4.35 -16.22
CA MET A 157 -5.97 -4.56 -15.34
C MET A 157 -4.69 -4.63 -16.20
N GLU A 158 -3.69 -3.86 -15.79
CA GLU A 158 -2.34 -3.88 -16.34
C GLU A 158 -1.35 -4.07 -15.18
N SER A 159 -0.42 -4.99 -15.33
CA SER A 159 0.58 -5.28 -14.29
C SER A 159 1.90 -5.63 -14.96
N ASN A 160 2.94 -4.87 -14.63
CA ASN A 160 4.30 -5.14 -15.06
C ASN A 160 5.19 -5.47 -13.86
N MET A 161 6.08 -6.44 -14.05
CA MET A 161 7.08 -6.80 -13.06
C MET A 161 8.41 -7.01 -13.77
N GLU A 162 9.41 -6.16 -13.44
CA GLU A 162 10.78 -6.26 -13.95
C GLU A 162 11.73 -6.63 -12.81
N PRO A 163 11.90 -7.93 -12.52
CA PRO A 163 12.76 -8.36 -11.45
C PRO A 163 14.21 -8.44 -11.90
N GLY A 164 15.14 -7.95 -11.06
CA GLY A 164 16.58 -8.21 -11.26
C GLY A 164 16.92 -9.69 -11.06
N ASN A 165 16.74 -10.23 -9.85
CA ASN A 165 16.85 -11.66 -9.57
C ASN A 165 15.68 -12.17 -8.72
N ILE A 166 15.06 -13.28 -9.12
CA ILE A 166 14.01 -13.99 -8.37
C ILE A 166 14.53 -15.36 -7.89
N LYS A 167 14.26 -15.72 -6.62
CA LYS A 167 14.38 -17.10 -6.12
C LYS A 167 13.02 -17.65 -5.69
N GLN A 168 12.20 -18.02 -6.66
CA GLN A 168 10.76 -18.29 -6.49
C GLN A 168 10.44 -19.50 -5.59
N GLN A 169 9.42 -19.35 -4.72
CA GLN A 169 8.37 -20.32 -4.44
C GLN A 169 7.05 -19.55 -4.21
N GLY A 170 6.01 -19.86 -4.99
CA GLY A 170 4.66 -19.30 -4.86
C GLY A 170 3.87 -19.38 -6.17
N ARG A 171 2.75 -20.12 -6.20
CA ARG A 171 1.86 -20.26 -7.37
C ARG A 171 0.93 -19.04 -7.44
N GLN A 172 0.73 -18.50 -8.63
CA GLN A 172 -0.40 -17.62 -8.93
C GLN A 172 -1.67 -18.48 -9.07
N HIS A 173 -2.76 -18.07 -8.43
CA HIS A 173 -4.11 -18.62 -8.61
C HIS A 173 -5.01 -17.57 -9.25
#